data_AF-A0A0F9P1U1-F1
#
_entry.id   AF-A0A0F9P1U1-F1
#
_cell.length_a   1.000
_cell.length_b   1.000
_cell.length_c   1.000
_cell.angle_alpha   90.00
_cell.angle_beta   90.00
_cell.angle_gamma   90.00
#
_symmetry.space_group_name_H-M   'P 1'
#
loop_
_entity.id
_entity.type
_entity.pdbx_description
1 polymer ?
#
loop_
_entity_poly.entity_id
_entity_poly.type
_entity_poly.pdbx_seq_one_letter_code
_entity_poly.pdbx_strand_id
1 'polypeptide(L)'
;IDRNLLLIWVNYDLQDITVRSTKLYDVFDLFIKIPLLGKVERETVLRDFLEMNSKIVFDINSIVNYTDKWEVEDLKRLIKVGIFKHYLNLELNEISNEITDILIDLINSGEYVPNIRDHSIGRSSNLEKNEDTTVRSKTQAPQINDKIDKIIHIESVVEEIRESRISDFMLNQLYENAASMNYNEILLIIDKLNKKEVLEDNERKVLAKFPFILNDTPSIAQINLEKAKKRVDLIKQAFGK
;
A
#
# COMPACT_ATOMS: atom_id res chain seq x y z
N ILE A 1 19.19 32.79 -14.37
CA ILE A 1 18.00 32.28 -15.08
C ILE A 1 17.15 31.67 -13.99
N ASP A 2 16.18 32.42 -13.48
CA ASP A 2 15.16 31.87 -12.59
C ASP A 2 14.39 30.85 -13.42
N ARG A 3 14.53 29.56 -13.11
CA ARG A 3 13.95 28.49 -13.93
C ARG A 3 12.48 28.24 -13.59
N ASN A 4 11.95 28.93 -12.58
CA ASN A 4 10.62 28.72 -11.99
C ASN A 4 10.38 27.24 -11.67
N LEU A 5 11.42 26.53 -11.22
CA LEU A 5 11.32 25.09 -10.91
C LEU A 5 11.12 24.91 -9.41
N LEU A 6 9.99 24.31 -9.05
CA LEU A 6 9.61 23.99 -7.68
C LEU A 6 9.74 22.49 -7.44
N LEU A 7 10.49 22.11 -6.41
CA LEU A 7 10.62 20.71 -5.97
C LEU A 7 9.85 20.52 -4.66
N ILE A 8 8.79 19.70 -4.71
CA ILE A 8 8.07 19.23 -3.52
C ILE A 8 8.66 17.87 -3.14
N TRP A 9 9.26 17.80 -1.96
CA TRP A 9 9.89 16.59 -1.45
C TRP A 9 9.10 16.01 -0.27
N VAL A 10 8.53 14.82 -0.48
CA VAL A 10 7.84 14.06 0.58
C VAL A 10 8.85 13.08 1.18
N ASN A 11 9.22 13.31 2.44
CA ASN A 11 10.36 12.63 3.05
C ASN A 11 9.96 11.26 3.63
N TYR A 12 10.38 10.18 2.98
CA TYR A 12 10.60 8.88 3.63
C TYR A 12 12.12 8.75 3.84
N ASP A 13 12.52 8.49 5.07
CA ASP A 13 13.86 8.62 5.64
C ASP A 13 15.01 8.17 4.70
N LEU A 14 15.80 9.11 4.16
CA LEU A 14 16.98 8.79 3.35
C LEU A 14 18.13 9.75 3.66
N GLN A 15 19.14 9.24 4.36
CA GLN A 15 20.44 9.92 4.54
C GLN A 15 21.26 10.01 3.23
N ASP A 16 20.77 9.44 2.12
CA ASP A 16 21.54 9.31 0.89
C ASP A 16 21.56 10.55 -0.01
N ILE A 17 20.62 11.49 0.16
CA ILE A 17 20.55 12.67 -0.72
C ILE A 17 21.40 13.82 -0.24
N THR A 18 21.67 13.98 1.06
CA THR A 18 22.63 14.99 1.53
C THR A 18 23.98 14.86 0.82
N VAL A 19 24.39 13.63 0.47
CA VAL A 19 25.63 13.33 -0.27
C VAL A 19 25.56 13.72 -1.76
N ARG A 20 24.37 13.79 -2.37
CA ARG A 20 24.17 14.16 -3.81
C ARG A 20 23.49 15.52 -4.03
N SER A 21 23.07 16.20 -2.96
CA SER A 21 22.11 17.31 -2.98
C SER A 21 22.63 18.63 -3.52
N THR A 22 23.94 18.87 -3.49
CA THR A 22 24.52 20.17 -3.90
C THR A 22 24.20 20.52 -5.35
N LYS A 23 24.17 19.53 -6.25
CA LYS A 23 23.80 19.74 -7.67
C LYS A 23 22.28 19.88 -7.90
N LEU A 24 21.45 19.38 -6.98
CA LEU A 24 20.00 19.50 -7.05
C LEU A 24 19.56 20.90 -6.59
N TYR A 25 20.15 21.42 -5.50
CA TYR A 25 19.81 22.74 -4.99
C TYR A 25 20.11 23.87 -5.98
N ASP A 26 21.16 23.74 -6.80
CA ASP A 26 21.52 24.74 -7.81
C ASP A 26 20.55 24.80 -9.01
N VAL A 27 19.64 23.82 -9.13
CA VAL A 27 18.70 23.69 -10.27
C VAL A 27 17.30 24.22 -9.93
N PHE A 28 16.91 24.22 -8.65
CA PHE A 28 15.56 24.58 -8.20
C PHE A 28 15.57 25.92 -7.46
N ASP A 29 14.59 26.78 -7.77
CA ASP A 29 14.47 28.09 -7.12
C ASP A 29 13.78 27.98 -5.74
N LEU A 30 12.98 26.92 -5.51
CA LEU A 30 12.30 26.66 -4.24
C LEU A 30 12.29 25.16 -3.91
N PHE A 31 12.71 24.83 -2.68
CA PHE A 31 12.69 23.47 -2.13
C PHE A 31 11.76 23.40 -0.92
N ILE A 32 10.69 22.60 -1.01
CA ILE A 32 9.74 22.38 0.07
C ILE A 32 9.89 20.95 0.57
N LYS A 33 10.34 20.80 1.82
CA LYS A 33 10.44 19.50 2.50
C LYS A 33 9.20 19.27 3.37
N ILE A 34 8.50 18.17 3.10
CA ILE A 34 7.38 17.71 3.92
C ILE A 34 7.89 16.59 4.84
N PRO A 35 8.06 16.84 6.15
CA PRO A 35 8.49 15.83 7.10
C PRO A 35 7.33 14.90 7.51
N LEU A 36 7.68 13.76 8.11
CA LEU A 36 6.71 12.92 8.82
C LEU A 36 6.11 13.68 10.00
N LEU A 37 4.88 13.32 10.39
CA LEU A 37 4.20 13.94 11.52
C LEU A 37 4.96 13.66 12.82
N GLY A 38 5.34 14.73 13.51
CA GLY A 38 5.83 14.64 14.88
C GLY A 38 4.70 14.43 15.88
N LYS A 39 5.08 14.26 17.15
CA LYS A 39 4.13 13.97 18.23
C LYS A 39 3.05 15.05 18.37
N VAL A 40 3.45 16.32 18.28
CA VAL A 40 2.58 17.49 18.45
C VAL A 40 1.62 17.61 17.27
N GLU A 41 2.09 17.35 16.06
CA GLU A 41 1.28 17.38 14.84
C GLU A 41 0.23 16.26 14.86
N ARG A 42 0.60 15.04 15.28
CA ARG A 42 -0.36 13.93 15.46
C ARG A 42 -1.41 14.25 16.52
N GLU A 43 -1.00 14.84 17.64
CA GLU A 43 -1.92 15.31 18.69
C GLU A 43 -2.91 16.35 18.15
N THR A 44 -2.42 17.30 17.35
CA THR A 44 -3.25 18.35 16.74
C THR A 44 -4.30 17.74 15.80
N VAL A 45 -3.92 16.80 14.94
CA VAL A 45 -4.86 16.11 14.04
C VAL A 45 -5.98 15.40 14.81
N LEU A 46 -5.65 14.78 15.95
CA LEU A 46 -6.63 14.10 16.80
C LEU A 46 -7.52 15.09 17.57
N ARG A 47 -6.97 16.23 18.02
CA ARG A 47 -7.73 17.32 18.64
C ARG A 47 -8.72 17.94 17.66
N ASP A 48 -8.28 18.28 16.46
CA ASP A 48 -9.13 18.82 15.39
C ASP A 48 -10.31 17.88 15.11
N PHE A 49 -10.06 16.57 15.10
CA PHE A 49 -11.13 15.58 14.91
C PHE A 49 -12.17 15.62 16.03
N LEU A 50 -11.75 15.73 17.29
CA LEU A 50 -12.64 15.79 18.45
C LEU A 50 -13.45 17.11 18.47
N GLU A 51 -12.82 18.23 18.11
CA GLU A 51 -13.51 19.52 18.00
C GLU A 51 -14.60 19.50 16.93
N MET A 52 -14.34 18.85 15.79
CA MET A 52 -15.34 18.67 14.73
C MET A 52 -16.46 17.67 15.11
N ASN A 53 -16.22 16.79 16.09
CA ASN A 53 -17.12 15.68 16.44
C ASN A 53 -17.36 15.58 17.95
N SER A 54 -18.10 16.54 18.51
CA SER A 54 -18.34 16.66 19.96
C SER A 54 -19.05 15.46 20.64
N LYS A 55 -19.56 14.49 19.88
CA LYS A 55 -20.21 13.27 20.41
C LYS A 55 -19.22 12.14 20.66
N ILE A 56 -18.01 12.24 20.13
CA ILE A 56 -16.98 11.20 20.23
C ILE A 56 -15.94 11.67 21.23
N VAL A 57 -15.56 10.80 22.17
CA VAL A 57 -14.56 11.09 23.19
C VAL A 57 -13.57 9.92 23.22
N PHE A 58 -12.28 10.22 23.15
CA PHE A 58 -11.19 9.26 23.32
C PHE A 58 -9.94 9.94 23.88
N ASP A 59 -9.04 9.17 24.50
CA ASP A 59 -7.77 9.71 25.03
C ASP A 59 -6.72 9.86 23.92
N ILE A 60 -6.44 11.12 23.59
CA ILE A 60 -5.46 11.51 22.57
C ILE A 60 -4.05 11.04 22.95
N ASN A 61 -3.67 11.18 24.22
CA ASN A 61 -2.30 10.91 24.65
C ASN A 61 -1.96 9.43 24.49
N SER A 62 -2.90 8.57 24.85
CA SER A 62 -2.77 7.12 24.68
C SER A 62 -2.57 6.78 23.20
N ILE A 63 -3.44 7.27 22.30
CA ILE A 63 -3.36 6.96 20.86
C ILE A 63 -2.06 7.49 20.23
N VAL A 64 -1.61 8.69 20.60
CA VAL A 64 -0.36 9.28 20.06
C VAL A 64 0.88 8.44 20.38
N ASN A 65 0.89 7.75 21.51
CA ASN A 65 1.99 6.87 21.90
C ASN A 65 2.07 5.59 21.03
N TYR A 66 0.95 5.13 20.47
CA TYR A 66 0.89 3.94 19.62
C TYR A 66 1.01 4.23 18.11
N THR A 67 1.00 5.50 17.71
CA THR A 67 0.89 5.91 16.30
C THR A 67 2.16 6.61 15.80
N ASP A 68 3.33 6.12 16.19
CA ASP A 68 4.58 6.74 15.78
C ASP A 68 4.87 6.57 14.29
N LYS A 69 5.29 7.67 13.63
CA LYS A 69 5.54 7.77 12.18
C LYS A 69 4.31 7.60 11.28
N TRP A 70 3.10 7.61 11.84
CA TRP A 70 1.87 7.48 11.05
C TRP A 70 1.57 8.77 10.28
N GLU A 71 0.95 8.61 9.11
CA GLU A 71 0.47 9.74 8.33
C GLU A 71 -0.92 10.21 8.79
N VAL A 72 -1.33 11.40 8.34
CA VAL A 72 -2.66 11.97 8.68
C VAL A 72 -3.78 11.04 8.21
N GLU A 73 -3.62 10.43 7.05
CA GLU A 73 -4.62 9.51 6.49
C GLU A 73 -4.77 8.26 7.34
N ASP A 74 -3.67 7.72 7.86
CA ASP A 74 -3.69 6.55 8.74
C ASP A 74 -4.43 6.84 10.04
N LEU A 75 -4.16 8.00 10.66
CA LEU A 75 -4.87 8.42 11.88
C LEU A 75 -6.37 8.56 11.63
N LYS A 76 -6.77 9.22 10.54
CA LYS A 76 -8.19 9.39 10.19
C LYS A 76 -8.88 8.06 9.91
N ARG A 77 -8.19 7.14 9.24
CA ARG A 77 -8.73 5.83 8.90
C ARG A 77 -8.88 4.94 10.12
N LEU A 78 -7.89 4.93 11.02
CA LEU A 78 -7.98 4.24 12.31
C LEU A 78 -9.20 4.72 13.09
N ILE A 79 -9.38 6.04 13.23
CA ILE A 79 -10.53 6.62 13.92
C ILE A 79 -11.85 6.18 13.27
N LYS A 80 -11.94 6.23 11.93
CA LYS A 80 -13.15 5.81 11.21
C LYS A 80 -13.49 4.34 11.44
N VAL A 81 -12.49 3.46 11.41
CA VAL A 81 -12.67 2.02 11.65
C VAL A 81 -13.04 1.76 13.12
N GLY A 82 -12.37 2.41 14.06
CA GLY A 82 -12.66 2.28 15.50
C GLY A 82 -14.06 2.76 15.86
N ILE A 83 -14.50 3.90 15.32
CA ILE A 83 -15.86 4.39 15.49
C ILE A 83 -16.87 3.40 14.89
N PHE A 84 -16.62 2.91 13.66
CA PHE A 84 -17.51 1.95 13.03
C PHE A 84 -17.63 0.65 13.84
N LYS A 85 -16.50 0.11 14.33
CA LYS A 85 -16.47 -1.06 15.20
C LYS A 85 -17.20 -0.82 16.52
N HIS A 86 -17.03 0.37 17.11
CA HIS A 86 -17.80 0.78 18.28
C HIS A 86 -19.31 0.79 18.00
N TYR A 87 -19.76 1.37 16.89
CA TYR A 87 -21.19 1.36 16.49
C TYR A 87 -21.74 -0.03 16.17
N LEU A 88 -20.92 -0.96 15.69
CA LEU A 88 -21.36 -2.35 15.49
C LEU A 88 -21.52 -3.11 16.82
N ASN A 89 -20.75 -2.73 17.83
CA ASN A 89 -20.75 -3.38 19.15
C ASN A 89 -21.63 -2.67 20.19
N LEU A 90 -22.29 -1.56 19.81
CA LEU A 90 -23.01 -0.63 20.68
C LEU A 90 -24.35 -1.16 21.25
N GLU A 91 -24.57 -2.48 21.28
CA GLU A 91 -25.66 -3.06 22.09
C GLU A 91 -25.40 -2.92 23.60
N LEU A 92 -24.22 -2.43 24.03
CA LEU A 92 -23.84 -2.32 25.45
C LEU A 92 -23.16 -0.98 25.76
N ASN A 93 -23.97 -0.04 26.26
CA ASN A 93 -23.65 1.15 27.07
C ASN A 93 -23.35 2.51 26.44
N GLU A 94 -23.97 3.52 27.07
CA GLU A 94 -23.82 4.95 26.83
C GLU A 94 -22.57 5.49 27.57
N ILE A 95 -21.71 6.19 26.83
CA ILE A 95 -20.70 7.14 27.33
C ILE A 95 -19.62 6.50 28.22
N SER A 96 -18.63 5.84 27.62
CA SER A 96 -17.38 5.53 28.30
C SER A 96 -16.22 5.47 27.31
N ASN A 97 -14.97 5.54 27.80
CA ASN A 97 -13.72 5.57 27.03
C ASN A 97 -13.47 4.35 26.11
N GLU A 98 -14.47 3.51 25.89
CA GLU A 98 -14.46 2.30 25.05
C GLU A 98 -13.89 2.55 23.65
N ILE A 99 -14.09 3.72 23.06
CA ILE A 99 -13.51 4.04 21.75
C ILE A 99 -11.97 4.03 21.84
N THR A 100 -11.38 4.50 22.95
CA THR A 100 -9.93 4.47 23.16
C THR A 100 -9.43 3.03 23.18
N ASP A 101 -10.09 2.15 23.94
CA ASP A 101 -9.70 0.75 24.07
C ASP A 101 -9.86 0.01 22.74
N ILE A 102 -10.95 0.25 22.01
CA ILE A 102 -11.17 -0.31 20.66
C ILE A 102 -10.07 0.14 19.70
N LEU A 103 -9.67 1.42 19.74
CA LEU A 103 -8.62 1.94 18.88
C LEU A 103 -7.26 1.31 19.22
N ILE A 104 -6.93 1.18 20.49
CA ILE A 104 -5.70 0.52 20.95
C ILE A 104 -5.72 -0.97 20.59
N ASP A 105 -6.85 -1.65 20.77
CA ASP A 105 -7.02 -3.05 20.40
C ASP A 105 -6.87 -3.26 18.90
N LEU A 106 -7.41 -2.37 18.07
CA LEU A 106 -7.22 -2.41 16.62
C LEU A 106 -5.74 -2.33 16.23
N ILE A 107 -4.94 -1.54 16.95
CA ILE A 107 -3.50 -1.42 16.73
C ILE A 107 -2.79 -2.70 17.22
N ASN A 108 -3.05 -3.13 18.45
CA ASN A 108 -2.34 -4.24 19.10
C ASN A 108 -2.68 -5.60 18.47
N SER A 109 -3.93 -5.80 18.06
CA SER A 109 -4.38 -7.02 17.37
C SER A 109 -3.83 -7.12 15.94
N GLY A 110 -3.33 -6.01 15.37
CA GLY A 110 -2.93 -5.93 13.98
C GLY A 110 -4.12 -5.95 13.01
N GLU A 111 -5.36 -5.83 13.50
CA GLU A 111 -6.55 -5.65 12.65
C GLU A 111 -6.47 -4.34 11.83
N TYR A 112 -5.82 -3.32 12.39
CA TYR A 112 -5.47 -2.11 11.68
C TYR A 112 -3.95 -2.02 11.49
N VAL A 113 -3.51 -2.00 10.22
CA VAL A 113 -2.11 -1.79 9.86
C VAL A 113 -2.00 -0.46 9.11
N PRO A 114 -1.21 0.51 9.60
CA PRO A 114 -0.98 1.77 8.90
C PRO A 114 -0.20 1.53 7.61
N ASN A 115 -0.36 2.41 6.63
CA ASN A 115 0.38 2.32 5.37
C ASN A 115 1.80 2.86 5.50
N ILE A 116 2.55 2.34 6.48
CA ILE A 116 3.97 2.67 6.65
C ILE A 116 4.73 1.85 5.61
N ARG A 117 5.34 2.51 4.63
CA ARG A 117 6.32 1.88 3.75
C ARG A 117 7.61 1.64 4.55
N ASP A 118 7.63 0.61 5.38
CA ASP A 118 8.84 0.19 6.06
C ASP A 118 9.79 -0.46 5.06
N HIS A 119 10.90 0.23 4.76
CA HIS A 119 12.07 -0.39 4.12
C HIS A 119 13.00 -1.10 5.13
N SER A 120 12.53 -1.41 6.33
CA SER A 120 13.28 -2.18 7.33
C SER A 120 12.57 -3.48 7.72
N ILE A 121 12.52 -4.44 6.80
CA ILE A 121 12.34 -5.86 7.15
C ILE A 121 13.65 -6.58 6.84
N GLY A 122 14.64 -6.35 7.70
CA GLY A 122 15.70 -7.32 7.95
C GLY A 122 15.21 -8.26 9.04
N ARG A 123 14.85 -9.49 8.67
CA ARG A 123 14.59 -10.58 9.61
C ARG A 123 15.71 -10.70 10.63
N SER A 124 15.37 -10.68 11.92
CA SER A 124 16.13 -11.40 12.94
C SER A 124 15.16 -12.04 13.91
N SER A 125 14.72 -13.23 13.53
CA SER A 125 14.27 -14.26 14.46
C SER A 125 15.43 -14.69 15.38
N ASN A 126 15.13 -14.83 16.67
CA ASN A 126 15.82 -15.64 17.69
C ASN A 126 17.18 -15.15 18.21
N LEU A 127 17.23 -14.68 19.46
CA LEU A 127 17.78 -15.41 20.64
C LEU A 127 18.18 -14.47 21.78
N GLU A 128 17.97 -15.00 22.98
CA GLU A 128 18.15 -14.43 24.31
C GLU A 128 19.58 -14.00 24.67
N LYS A 129 19.65 -13.04 25.62
CA LYS A 129 20.63 -12.89 26.72
C LYS A 129 22.12 -13.12 26.45
N ASN A 130 22.94 -12.08 26.63
CA ASN A 130 23.85 -11.96 27.79
C ASN A 130 24.70 -10.66 27.74
N GLU A 131 25.15 -10.28 28.93
CA GLU A 131 25.81 -9.04 29.35
C GLU A 131 27.22 -8.79 28.78
N ASP A 132 27.62 -7.51 28.90
CA ASP A 132 28.98 -6.95 29.01
C ASP A 132 30.04 -7.24 27.92
N THR A 133 30.51 -6.17 27.26
CA THR A 133 31.83 -5.55 27.49
C THR A 133 32.24 -4.69 26.27
N THR A 134 32.64 -3.45 26.55
CA THR A 134 33.35 -2.49 25.68
C THR A 134 34.51 -3.06 24.87
N VAL A 135 34.64 -2.73 23.57
CA VAL A 135 35.93 -2.35 22.92
C VAL A 135 35.67 -1.44 21.69
N ARG A 136 36.27 -0.25 21.70
CA ARG A 136 36.44 0.65 20.54
C ARG A 136 37.33 0.00 19.46
N SER A 137 36.97 0.10 18.19
CA SER A 137 37.93 -0.02 17.09
C SER A 137 37.51 0.89 15.92
N LYS A 138 38.37 1.86 15.61
CA LYS A 138 38.36 2.67 14.39
C LYS A 138 38.93 1.83 13.25
N THR A 139 38.27 1.69 12.10
CA THR A 139 38.94 1.64 10.78
C THR A 139 37.97 1.73 9.58
N GLN A 140 38.23 2.74 8.75
CA GLN A 140 38.17 2.80 7.28
C GLN A 140 36.87 2.50 6.51
N ALA A 141 36.39 3.53 5.80
CA ALA A 141 35.38 3.46 4.76
C ALA A 141 35.90 2.75 3.50
N PRO A 142 35.10 1.88 2.83
CA PRO A 142 35.49 1.28 1.57
C PRO A 142 35.26 2.26 0.41
N GLN A 143 36.29 2.48 -0.40
CA GLN A 143 36.16 3.15 -1.70
C GLN A 143 35.47 2.18 -2.67
N ILE A 144 34.28 2.55 -3.16
CA ILE A 144 33.58 1.82 -4.21
C ILE A 144 33.96 2.47 -5.54
N ASN A 145 34.70 1.72 -6.36
CA ASN A 145 34.93 1.99 -7.77
C ASN A 145 33.59 2.01 -8.53
N ASP A 146 33.15 3.17 -9.00
CA ASP A 146 32.07 3.29 -9.96
C ASP A 146 32.55 2.79 -11.33
N LYS A 147 32.25 1.52 -11.65
CA LYS A 147 32.18 1.05 -13.03
C LYS A 147 30.72 0.88 -13.45
N ILE A 148 30.46 1.43 -14.62
CA ILE A 148 29.21 1.63 -15.34
C ILE A 148 28.59 0.26 -15.70
N ASP A 149 27.55 -0.17 -14.97
CA ASP A 149 26.74 -1.37 -15.30
C ASP A 149 25.21 -1.11 -15.26
N LYS A 150 24.76 0.16 -15.36
CA LYS A 150 23.36 0.56 -15.07
C LYS A 150 22.44 0.76 -16.29
N ILE A 151 22.42 -0.15 -17.26
CA ILE A 151 21.39 -0.11 -18.33
C ILE A 151 20.55 -1.41 -18.40
N ILE A 152 20.94 -2.49 -17.72
CA ILE A 152 20.30 -3.81 -17.90
C ILE A 152 19.09 -4.04 -16.96
N HIS A 153 18.88 -3.22 -15.93
CA HIS A 153 17.93 -3.55 -14.84
C HIS A 153 16.58 -2.82 -14.87
N ILE A 154 16.25 -2.03 -15.89
CA ILE A 154 14.93 -1.36 -15.93
C ILE A 154 13.81 -2.39 -16.14
N GLU A 155 14.02 -3.37 -17.02
CA GLU A 155 13.02 -4.43 -17.26
C GLU A 155 12.82 -5.34 -16.05
N SER A 156 13.88 -5.66 -15.30
CA SER A 156 13.73 -6.46 -14.08
C SER A 156 12.97 -5.70 -12.99
N VAL A 157 13.18 -4.39 -12.86
CA VAL A 157 12.45 -3.54 -11.89
C VAL A 157 10.99 -3.37 -12.31
N VAL A 158 10.69 -3.27 -13.61
CA VAL A 158 9.31 -3.19 -14.11
C VAL A 158 8.54 -4.49 -13.87
N GLU A 159 9.17 -5.64 -14.08
CA GLU A 159 8.57 -6.94 -13.78
C GLU A 159 8.35 -7.14 -12.26
N GLU A 160 9.30 -6.74 -11.42
CA GLU A 160 9.16 -6.78 -9.95
C GLU A 160 8.01 -5.87 -9.44
N ILE A 161 7.81 -4.71 -10.10
CA ILE A 161 6.66 -3.81 -9.83
C ILE A 161 5.34 -4.38 -10.35
N ARG A 162 5.34 -5.20 -11.40
CA ARG A 162 4.14 -5.88 -11.90
C ARG A 162 3.73 -7.04 -11.00
N GLU A 163 4.69 -7.89 -10.60
CA GLU A 163 4.46 -9.04 -9.73
C GLU A 163 4.01 -8.63 -8.33
N SER A 164 4.45 -7.49 -7.81
CA SER A 164 4.08 -6.99 -6.47
C SER A 164 2.67 -6.40 -6.35
N ARG A 165 1.94 -6.17 -7.45
CA ARG A 165 0.68 -5.39 -7.43
C ARG A 165 -0.60 -6.19 -7.26
N ILE A 166 -0.59 -7.49 -7.51
CA ILE A 166 -1.81 -8.30 -7.45
C ILE A 166 -1.45 -9.64 -6.83
N SER A 167 -1.90 -9.88 -5.59
CA SER A 167 -1.84 -11.22 -5.00
C SER A 167 -2.52 -12.22 -5.94
N ASP A 168 -1.90 -13.39 -6.16
CA ASP A 168 -2.49 -14.48 -6.96
C ASP A 168 -3.93 -14.79 -6.55
N PHE A 169 -4.23 -14.67 -5.26
CA PHE A 169 -5.60 -14.83 -4.76
C PHE A 169 -6.56 -13.79 -5.37
N MET A 170 -6.19 -12.51 -5.35
CA MET A 170 -7.00 -11.42 -5.92
C MET A 170 -7.14 -11.55 -7.44
N LEU A 171 -6.07 -11.95 -8.13
CA LEU A 171 -6.11 -12.19 -9.58
C LEU A 171 -7.10 -13.31 -9.92
N ASN A 172 -7.06 -14.41 -9.17
CA ASN A 172 -8.01 -15.51 -9.33
C ASN A 172 -9.45 -15.06 -9.07
N GLN A 173 -9.71 -14.28 -8.01
CA GLN A 173 -11.05 -13.74 -7.74
C GLN A 173 -11.56 -12.81 -8.85
N LEU A 174 -10.69 -12.00 -9.45
CA LEU A 174 -11.02 -11.13 -10.58
C LEU A 174 -11.40 -11.95 -11.83
N TYR A 175 -10.63 -12.99 -12.16
CA TYR A 175 -10.95 -13.90 -13.26
C TYR A 175 -12.25 -14.70 -12.98
N GLU A 176 -12.51 -15.11 -11.74
CA GLU A 176 -13.75 -15.79 -11.34
C GLU A 176 -14.97 -14.86 -11.49
N ASN A 177 -14.84 -13.59 -11.12
CA ASN A 177 -15.87 -12.58 -11.34
C ASN A 177 -16.14 -12.36 -12.83
N ALA A 178 -15.08 -12.15 -13.62
CA ALA A 178 -15.16 -11.98 -15.07
C ALA A 178 -15.83 -13.19 -15.76
N ALA A 179 -15.45 -14.41 -15.38
CA ALA A 179 -16.04 -15.65 -15.90
C ALA A 179 -17.50 -15.85 -15.47
N SER A 180 -17.90 -15.31 -14.32
CA SER A 180 -19.30 -15.37 -13.88
C SER A 180 -20.20 -14.42 -14.68
N MET A 181 -19.72 -13.21 -14.98
CA MET A 181 -20.52 -12.16 -15.60
C MET A 181 -20.53 -12.21 -17.15
N ASN A 182 -19.36 -12.30 -17.79
CA ASN A 182 -19.21 -12.06 -19.23
C ASN A 182 -18.25 -13.05 -19.92
N TYR A 183 -18.24 -14.33 -19.52
CA TYR A 183 -17.29 -15.34 -20.03
C TYR A 183 -17.17 -15.37 -21.57
N ASN A 184 -18.29 -15.50 -22.29
CA ASN A 184 -18.28 -15.65 -23.75
C ASN A 184 -17.73 -14.40 -24.46
N GLU A 185 -18.09 -13.21 -23.97
CA GLU A 185 -17.64 -11.94 -24.54
C GLU A 185 -16.15 -11.73 -24.30
N ILE A 186 -15.67 -12.06 -23.10
CA ILE A 186 -14.25 -11.95 -22.75
C ILE A 186 -13.42 -12.96 -23.54
N LEU A 187 -13.89 -14.19 -23.71
CA LEU A 187 -13.20 -15.20 -24.52
C LEU A 187 -13.05 -14.71 -25.97
N LEU A 188 -14.11 -14.15 -26.55
CA LEU A 188 -14.10 -13.60 -27.90
C LEU A 188 -13.14 -12.39 -28.03
N ILE A 189 -13.07 -11.53 -27.01
CA ILE A 189 -12.12 -10.43 -26.95
C ILE A 189 -10.68 -10.94 -26.90
N ILE A 190 -10.39 -11.95 -26.08
CA ILE A 190 -9.05 -12.56 -25.97
C ILE A 190 -8.64 -13.18 -27.31
N ASP A 191 -9.55 -13.87 -27.99
CA ASP A 191 -9.30 -14.44 -29.33
C ASP A 191 -8.99 -13.35 -30.37
N LYS A 192 -9.75 -12.24 -30.36
CA LYS A 192 -9.49 -11.08 -31.24
C LYS A 192 -8.16 -10.41 -30.93
N LEU A 193 -7.80 -10.27 -29.66
CA LEU A 193 -6.50 -9.75 -29.22
C LEU A 193 -5.35 -10.65 -29.69
N ASN A 194 -5.52 -11.97 -29.63
CA ASN A 194 -4.52 -12.93 -30.11
C ASN A 194 -4.33 -12.84 -31.64
N LYS A 195 -5.42 -12.62 -32.39
CA LYS A 195 -5.42 -12.42 -33.85
C LYS A 195 -5.01 -11.01 -34.29
N LYS A 196 -4.76 -10.09 -33.36
CA LYS A 196 -4.48 -8.66 -33.61
C LYS A 196 -5.59 -7.96 -34.41
N GLU A 197 -6.83 -8.38 -34.20
CA GLU A 197 -8.01 -7.75 -34.80
C GLU A 197 -8.42 -6.50 -34.03
N VAL A 198 -9.06 -5.54 -34.71
CA VAL A 198 -9.54 -4.31 -34.08
C VAL A 198 -10.80 -4.64 -33.28
N LEU A 199 -10.79 -4.32 -31.99
CA LEU A 199 -11.96 -4.47 -31.12
C LEU A 199 -13.04 -3.44 -31.45
N GLU A 200 -14.29 -3.90 -31.46
CA GLU A 200 -15.49 -3.08 -31.63
C GLU A 200 -15.79 -2.25 -30.37
N ASP A 201 -16.61 -1.21 -30.48
CA ASP A 201 -16.91 -0.32 -29.34
C ASP A 201 -17.55 -1.05 -28.16
N ASN A 202 -18.38 -2.05 -28.41
CA ASN A 202 -18.99 -2.85 -27.35
C ASN A 202 -17.96 -3.77 -26.66
N GLU A 203 -17.03 -4.33 -27.43
CA GLU A 203 -15.93 -5.16 -26.93
C GLU A 203 -14.97 -4.33 -26.07
N ARG A 204 -14.67 -3.11 -26.50
CA ARG A 204 -13.89 -2.15 -25.70
C ARG A 204 -14.59 -1.78 -24.40
N LYS A 205 -15.92 -1.62 -24.40
CA LYS A 205 -16.71 -1.38 -23.17
C LYS A 205 -16.65 -2.56 -22.21
N VAL A 206 -16.70 -3.79 -22.70
CA VAL A 206 -16.57 -5.00 -21.87
C VAL A 206 -15.15 -5.12 -21.33
N LEU A 207 -14.14 -4.92 -22.17
CA LEU A 207 -12.74 -4.93 -21.77
C LEU A 207 -12.40 -3.84 -20.74
N ALA A 208 -13.01 -2.65 -20.85
CA ALA A 208 -12.84 -1.58 -19.88
C ALA A 208 -13.37 -1.92 -18.48
N LYS A 209 -14.33 -2.86 -18.36
CA LYS A 209 -14.79 -3.39 -17.06
C LYS A 209 -13.79 -4.38 -16.46
N PHE A 210 -13.02 -5.06 -17.30
CA PHE A 210 -12.06 -6.08 -16.90
C PHE A 210 -10.65 -5.78 -17.45
N PRO A 211 -10.06 -4.62 -17.11
CA PRO A 211 -8.80 -4.16 -17.71
C PRO A 211 -7.59 -5.02 -17.32
N PHE A 212 -7.68 -5.75 -16.20
CA PHE A 212 -6.60 -6.63 -15.71
C PHE A 212 -6.26 -7.77 -16.68
N ILE A 213 -7.17 -8.12 -17.59
CA ILE A 213 -6.96 -9.14 -18.62
C ILE A 213 -5.83 -8.74 -19.58
N LEU A 214 -5.57 -7.44 -19.72
CA LEU A 214 -4.48 -6.90 -20.55
C LEU A 214 -3.11 -6.95 -19.88
N ASN A 215 -3.04 -7.28 -18.58
CA ASN A 215 -1.76 -7.42 -17.89
C ASN A 215 -1.04 -8.71 -18.30
N ASP A 216 -1.79 -9.72 -18.70
CA ASP A 216 -1.28 -11.01 -19.15
C ASP A 216 -1.23 -11.09 -20.68
N THR A 217 -0.40 -12.00 -21.20
CA THR A 217 -0.50 -12.35 -22.63
C THR A 217 -1.85 -13.01 -22.94
N PRO A 218 -2.42 -12.86 -24.15
CA PRO A 218 -3.72 -13.44 -24.50
C PRO A 218 -3.82 -14.94 -24.18
N SER A 219 -2.74 -15.70 -24.39
CA SER A 219 -2.69 -17.13 -24.06
C SER A 219 -2.81 -17.41 -22.56
N ILE A 220 -2.16 -16.60 -21.71
CA ILE A 220 -2.22 -16.75 -20.25
C ILE A 220 -3.60 -16.31 -19.74
N ALA A 221 -4.12 -15.19 -20.26
CA ALA A 221 -5.45 -14.71 -19.94
C ALA A 221 -6.54 -15.74 -20.27
N GLN A 222 -6.42 -16.43 -21.42
CA GLN A 222 -7.32 -17.51 -21.81
C GLN A 222 -7.28 -18.68 -20.82
N ILE A 223 -6.08 -19.14 -20.45
CA ILE A 223 -5.89 -20.23 -19.48
C ILE A 223 -6.49 -19.86 -18.11
N ASN A 224 -6.26 -18.64 -17.65
CA ASN A 224 -6.76 -18.15 -16.37
C ASN A 224 -8.30 -18.03 -16.38
N LEU A 225 -8.88 -17.53 -17.47
CA LEU A 225 -10.33 -17.46 -17.65
C LEU A 225 -10.99 -18.85 -17.68
N GLU A 226 -10.40 -19.82 -18.36
CA GLU A 226 -10.91 -21.20 -18.40
C GLU A 226 -10.84 -21.89 -17.04
N LYS A 227 -9.73 -21.72 -16.30
CA LYS A 227 -9.59 -22.22 -14.93
C LYS A 227 -10.64 -21.60 -14.01
N ALA A 228 -10.83 -20.29 -14.10
CA ALA A 228 -11.83 -19.56 -13.34
C ALA A 228 -13.25 -20.03 -13.68
N LYS A 229 -13.56 -20.24 -14.96
CA LYS A 229 -14.85 -20.77 -15.41
C LYS A 229 -15.14 -22.15 -14.82
N LYS A 230 -14.17 -23.07 -14.86
CA LYS A 230 -14.29 -24.41 -14.24
C LYS A 230 -14.58 -24.32 -12.75
N ARG A 231 -13.91 -23.43 -12.02
CA ARG A 231 -14.16 -23.22 -10.58
C ARG A 231 -15.54 -22.66 -10.32
N VAL A 232 -15.97 -21.64 -11.07
CA VAL A 232 -17.31 -21.07 -10.97
C VAL A 232 -18.38 -22.13 -11.24
N ASP A 233 -18.18 -22.98 -12.24
CA ASP A 233 -19.13 -24.05 -12.57
C ASP A 233 -19.16 -25.14 -11.48
N LEU A 234 -18.02 -25.50 -10.88
CA LEU A 234 -17.96 -26.38 -9.71
C LEU A 234 -18.68 -25.79 -8.50
N ILE A 235 -18.51 -24.50 -8.24
CA ILE A 235 -19.22 -23.77 -7.17
C ILE A 235 -20.72 -23.76 -7.44
N LYS A 236 -21.15 -23.44 -8.67
CA LYS A 236 -22.58 -23.47 -9.04
C LYS A 236 -23.19 -24.86 -8.86
N GLN A 237 -22.45 -25.90 -9.26
CA GLN A 237 -22.86 -27.29 -9.08
C GLN A 237 -22.94 -27.68 -7.60
N ALA A 238 -22.00 -27.24 -6.76
CA ALA A 238 -21.96 -27.55 -5.33
C ALA A 238 -23.01 -26.80 -4.50
N PHE A 239 -23.34 -25.56 -4.89
CA PHE A 239 -24.26 -24.68 -4.14
C PHE A 239 -25.66 -24.58 -4.74
N GLY A 240 -25.97 -25.36 -5.79
CA GLY A 240 -27.33 -25.59 -6.26
C GLY A 240 -28.07 -24.34 -6.72
N LYS A 241 -27.51 -23.61 -7.70
CA LYS A 241 -28.28 -22.71 -8.58
C LYS A 241 -27.91 -22.93 -10.04
#